data_AF-A0A847RUC6-F1
#
_entry.id   AF-A0A847RUC6-F1
#
_cell.length_a   1.000
_cell.length_b   1.000
_cell.length_c   1.000
_cell.angle_alpha   90.00
_cell.angle_beta   90.00
_cell.angle_gamma   90.00
#
_symmetry.space_group_name_H-M   'P 1'
#
loop_
_entity.id
_entity.type
_entity.pdbx_description
1 polymer ?
#
loop_
_entity_poly.entity_id
_entity_poly.type
_entity_poly.pdbx_seq_one_letter_code
_entity_poly.pdbx_strand_id
1 'polypeptide(L)'
;MLKHLSAFIFLLLTINVSTFAQSGKKPAPATKASSATNKRPAKLRSSWGLFLSDTLPKSQVVKLLDSALVVRDEKNHVYQVISFAFTYEQHQPYLNDTTGQAAIYKDFTGDNFKTSRLPALWSTRLKESLQQGDVLYFDDILIEYAPDKLYRAPSLRIDVK
;
A
#
# COMPACT_ATOMS: atom_id res chain seq x y z
N MET A 1 -80.82 41.03 -6.79
CA MET A 1 -80.58 42.47 -6.64
C MET A 1 -79.79 42.72 -5.36
N LEU A 2 -78.48 43.00 -5.47
CA LEU A 2 -77.58 43.75 -4.55
C LEU A 2 -76.15 43.50 -5.09
N LYS A 3 -75.67 44.25 -6.09
CA LYS A 3 -74.96 45.55 -6.04
C LYS A 3 -73.70 45.56 -5.14
N HIS A 4 -72.54 45.54 -5.81
CA HIS A 4 -71.26 46.25 -5.63
C HIS A 4 -70.76 46.51 -4.17
N LEU A 5 -69.46 46.48 -3.84
CA LEU A 5 -68.38 47.25 -4.45
C LEU A 5 -67.10 47.03 -3.61
N SER A 6 -65.96 46.78 -4.28
CA SER A 6 -64.56 47.16 -3.94
C SER A 6 -63.96 46.80 -2.55
N ALA A 7 -62.68 46.47 -2.40
CA ALA A 7 -61.50 46.96 -3.10
C ALA A 7 -60.25 46.12 -2.71
N PHE A 8 -59.23 46.17 -3.58
CA PHE A 8 -57.79 46.18 -3.23
C PHE A 8 -57.16 44.87 -2.72
N ILE A 9 -55.95 44.42 -3.10
CA ILE A 9 -54.89 44.90 -3.99
C ILE A 9 -53.76 43.81 -3.97
N PHE A 10 -52.79 43.89 -4.90
CA PHE A 10 -51.45 43.22 -4.88
C PHE A 10 -51.41 41.70 -5.12
N LEU A 11 -50.40 41.09 -5.75
CA LEU A 11 -49.23 41.47 -6.53
C LEU A 11 -48.63 40.13 -7.00
N LEU A 12 -48.25 40.00 -8.27
CA LEU A 12 -47.37 38.92 -8.72
C LEU A 12 -46.03 38.99 -7.97
N LEU A 13 -45.57 37.89 -7.38
CA LEU A 13 -44.14 37.62 -7.31
C LEU A 13 -43.86 36.12 -7.26
N THR A 14 -43.45 35.59 -8.41
CA THR A 14 -42.80 34.29 -8.58
C THR A 14 -41.39 34.37 -7.99
N ILE A 15 -41.10 33.56 -6.97
CA ILE A 15 -39.73 33.39 -6.46
C ILE A 15 -39.26 31.99 -6.88
N ASN A 16 -38.38 31.97 -7.88
CA ASN A 16 -37.54 30.82 -8.21
C ASN A 16 -36.57 30.59 -7.06
N VAL A 17 -36.67 29.44 -6.40
CA VAL A 17 -35.68 29.00 -5.42
C VAL A 17 -34.74 28.01 -6.11
N SER A 18 -33.61 28.50 -6.61
CA SER A 18 -32.48 27.65 -7.00
C SER A 18 -31.58 27.47 -5.78
N THR A 19 -31.76 26.40 -5.02
CA THR A 19 -30.83 26.01 -3.96
C THR A 19 -29.64 25.26 -4.56
N PHE A 20 -28.45 25.78 -4.29
CA PHE A 20 -27.16 25.19 -4.61
C PHE A 20 -27.00 23.81 -3.96
N ALA A 21 -26.68 22.81 -4.78
CA ALA A 21 -26.21 21.52 -4.32
C ALA A 21 -24.80 21.66 -3.70
N GLN A 22 -24.69 21.51 -2.38
CA GLN A 22 -23.39 21.33 -1.73
C GLN A 22 -22.89 19.90 -2.03
N SER A 23 -21.78 19.81 -2.75
CA SER A 23 -21.02 18.57 -2.91
C SER A 23 -20.40 18.19 -1.56
N GLY A 24 -21.15 17.41 -0.78
CA GLY A 24 -20.64 16.74 0.41
C GLY A 24 -19.49 15.82 0.02
N LYS A 25 -18.27 16.20 0.39
CA LYS A 25 -17.08 15.33 0.34
C LYS A 25 -17.42 13.99 0.99
N LYS A 26 -17.38 12.93 0.18
CA LYS A 26 -17.39 11.54 0.63
C LYS A 26 -16.31 11.39 1.71
N PRO A 27 -16.63 10.96 2.94
CA PRO A 27 -15.62 10.74 3.96
C PRO A 27 -14.63 9.69 3.45
N ALA A 28 -13.35 10.03 3.45
CA ALA A 28 -12.30 9.02 3.35
C ALA A 28 -12.50 8.00 4.49
N PRO A 29 -12.35 6.69 4.24
CA PRO A 29 -12.51 5.70 5.30
C PRO A 29 -11.51 6.01 6.41
N ALA A 30 -12.04 6.31 7.60
CA ALA A 30 -11.27 6.50 8.81
C ALA A 30 -10.47 5.22 9.07
N THR A 31 -9.15 5.30 8.88
CA THR A 31 -8.21 4.31 9.38
C THR A 31 -8.37 4.31 10.89
N LYS A 32 -9.08 3.31 11.42
CA LYS A 32 -9.20 3.10 12.86
C LYS A 32 -7.79 2.89 13.40
N ALA A 33 -7.25 3.89 14.08
CA ALA A 33 -6.09 3.71 14.94
C ALA A 33 -6.52 2.76 16.06
N SER A 34 -6.07 1.51 15.98
CA SER A 34 -6.27 0.52 17.02
C SER A 34 -5.71 1.06 18.34
N SER A 35 -6.47 0.91 19.43
CA SER A 35 -6.09 1.34 20.77
C SER A 35 -4.77 0.70 21.19
N ALA A 36 -3.69 1.46 21.08
CA ALA A 36 -2.37 1.01 21.48
C ALA A 36 -2.35 0.76 22.99
N THR A 37 -2.38 -0.52 23.37
CA THR A 37 -2.09 -0.92 24.74
C THR A 37 -0.58 -0.76 24.92
N ASN A 38 -0.12 -0.13 26.00
CA ASN A 38 1.31 0.15 26.24
C ASN A 38 2.23 -1.09 26.39
N LYS A 39 1.74 -2.29 26.09
CA LYS A 39 2.48 -3.55 26.12
C LYS A 39 3.05 -3.84 24.72
N ARG A 40 4.32 -4.24 24.66
CA ARG A 40 4.98 -4.68 23.42
C ARG A 40 4.13 -5.76 22.73
N PRO A 41 3.87 -5.66 21.42
CA PRO A 41 3.15 -6.71 20.69
C PRO A 41 3.93 -8.02 20.81
N ALA A 42 3.24 -9.06 21.27
CA ALA A 42 3.88 -10.33 21.63
C ALA A 42 4.50 -11.03 20.40
N LYS A 43 3.86 -10.95 19.22
CA LYS A 43 4.44 -11.37 17.93
C LYS A 43 3.87 -10.54 16.78
N LEU A 44 4.76 -9.96 15.98
CA LEU A 44 4.43 -9.28 14.73
C LEU A 44 4.67 -10.22 13.56
N ARG A 45 3.91 -10.04 12.48
CA ARG A 45 4.08 -10.74 11.20
C ARG A 45 4.01 -9.72 10.07
N SER A 46 5.07 -9.66 9.27
CA SER A 46 5.09 -8.87 8.05
C SER A 46 4.48 -9.67 6.91
N SER A 47 3.81 -8.99 5.99
CA SER A 47 3.21 -9.59 4.81
C SER A 47 3.21 -8.62 3.64
N TRP A 48 3.26 -9.16 2.42
CA TRP A 48 3.04 -8.41 1.19
C TRP A 48 1.77 -8.95 0.51
N GLY A 49 0.68 -8.18 0.63
CA GLY A 49 -0.66 -8.67 0.34
C GLY A 49 -1.09 -9.75 1.35
N LEU A 50 -1.21 -10.99 0.87
CA LEU A 50 -1.56 -12.17 1.68
C LEU A 50 -0.35 -13.06 2.00
N PHE A 51 0.81 -12.75 1.41
CA PHE A 51 1.99 -13.60 1.46
C PHE A 51 2.94 -13.15 2.56
N LEU A 52 3.58 -14.09 3.22
CA LEU A 52 4.56 -13.84 4.27
C LEU A 52 5.96 -13.86 3.62
N SER A 53 6.77 -14.86 3.92
CA SER A 53 7.96 -15.21 3.15
C SER A 53 7.66 -16.49 2.38
N ASP A 54 7.37 -16.35 1.09
CA ASP A 54 6.86 -17.43 0.25
C ASP A 54 7.52 -17.40 -1.11
N THR A 55 7.48 -18.53 -1.81
CA THR A 55 7.88 -18.63 -3.21
C THR A 55 6.67 -18.33 -4.09
N LEU A 56 6.75 -17.26 -4.88
CA LEU A 56 5.61 -16.78 -5.66
C LEU A 56 5.87 -16.84 -7.17
N PRO A 57 4.87 -17.19 -7.98
CA PRO A 57 4.98 -17.05 -9.43
C PRO A 57 5.28 -15.60 -9.82
N LYS A 58 6.13 -15.39 -10.83
CA LYS A 58 6.43 -14.05 -11.37
C LYS A 58 5.17 -13.20 -11.61
N SER A 59 4.12 -13.80 -12.18
CA SER A 59 2.86 -13.11 -12.47
C SER A 59 2.14 -12.60 -11.22
N GLN A 60 2.29 -13.28 -10.08
CA GLN A 60 1.74 -12.85 -8.81
C GLN A 60 2.57 -11.73 -8.20
N VAL A 61 3.90 -11.84 -8.27
CA VAL A 61 4.81 -10.79 -7.79
C VAL A 61 4.58 -9.49 -8.54
N VAL A 62 4.44 -9.55 -9.86
CA VAL A 62 4.15 -8.37 -10.71
C VAL A 62 2.88 -7.63 -10.27
N LYS A 63 1.84 -8.34 -9.83
CA LYS A 63 0.60 -7.74 -9.30
C LYS A 63 0.80 -7.11 -7.92
N LEU A 64 1.74 -7.62 -7.14
CA LEU A 64 2.05 -7.12 -5.80
C LEU A 64 2.96 -5.89 -5.83
N LEU A 65 3.67 -5.60 -6.92
CA LEU A 65 4.64 -4.50 -6.99
C LEU A 65 4.08 -3.12 -6.59
N ASP A 66 2.78 -2.88 -6.79
CA ASP A 66 2.12 -1.62 -6.39
C ASP A 66 1.41 -1.71 -5.01
N SER A 67 1.47 -2.88 -4.38
CA SER A 67 0.84 -3.17 -3.08
C SER A 67 1.74 -2.73 -1.92
N ALA A 68 1.09 -2.34 -0.81
CA ALA A 68 1.79 -2.00 0.42
C ALA A 68 2.20 -3.25 1.20
N LEU A 69 3.33 -3.14 1.89
CA LEU A 69 3.67 -3.99 3.00
C LEU A 69 2.68 -3.73 4.14
N VAL A 70 2.28 -4.82 4.79
CA VAL A 70 1.33 -4.81 5.90
C VAL A 70 1.91 -5.63 7.03
N VAL A 71 1.89 -5.08 8.24
CA VAL A 71 2.30 -5.80 9.44
C VAL A 71 1.08 -6.04 10.32
N ARG A 72 0.96 -7.25 10.85
CA ARG A 72 -0.13 -7.66 11.72
C ARG A 72 0.38 -8.26 13.02
N ASP A 73 -0.37 -8.11 14.11
CA ASP A 73 -0.13 -8.88 15.34
C ASP A 73 -0.91 -10.21 15.34
N GLU A 74 -0.80 -10.96 16.44
CA GLU A 74 -1.54 -12.22 16.65
C GLU A 74 -3.07 -12.05 16.72
N LYS A 75 -3.55 -10.83 16.98
CA LYS A 75 -4.97 -10.46 17.05
C LYS A 75 -5.47 -9.89 15.72
N ASN A 76 -4.66 -9.96 14.66
CA ASN A 76 -4.92 -9.38 13.34
C ASN A 76 -5.10 -7.85 13.34
N HIS A 77 -4.60 -7.14 14.35
CA HIS A 77 -4.48 -5.70 14.26
C HIS A 77 -3.45 -5.33 13.21
N VAL A 78 -3.84 -4.43 12.31
CA VAL A 78 -2.98 -3.94 11.23
C VAL A 78 -2.20 -2.73 11.71
N TYR A 79 -0.90 -2.75 11.48
CA TYR A 79 0.02 -1.66 11.74
C TYR A 79 0.55 -1.11 10.42
N GLN A 80 0.62 0.21 10.34
CA GLN A 80 1.11 0.91 9.17
C GLN A 80 2.64 0.84 9.13
N VAL A 81 3.18 0.38 8.00
CA VAL A 81 4.62 0.42 7.73
C VAL A 81 5.01 1.87 7.43
N ILE A 82 6.07 2.34 8.09
CA ILE A 82 6.62 3.69 7.92
C ILE A 82 7.90 3.69 7.08
N SER A 83 8.69 2.62 7.14
CA SER A 83 9.89 2.46 6.34
C SER A 83 10.32 1.00 6.23
N PHE A 84 11.13 0.70 5.22
CA PHE A 84 11.78 -0.59 5.04
C PHE A 84 13.04 -0.43 4.18
N ALA A 85 13.98 -1.36 4.32
CA ALA A 85 15.07 -1.58 3.40
C ALA A 85 14.63 -2.59 2.33
N PHE A 86 14.93 -2.32 1.07
CA PHE A 86 14.61 -3.20 -0.04
C PHE A 86 15.88 -3.65 -0.74
N THR A 87 15.99 -4.94 -1.02
CA THR A 87 17.06 -5.50 -1.86
C THR A 87 16.45 -6.41 -2.92
N TYR A 88 16.86 -6.20 -4.16
CA TYR A 88 16.59 -7.05 -5.31
C TYR A 88 17.86 -7.84 -5.65
N GLU A 89 17.79 -9.16 -5.49
CA GLU A 89 18.82 -10.11 -5.95
C GLU A 89 18.40 -10.63 -7.32
N GLN A 90 19.08 -10.15 -8.35
CA GLN A 90 18.87 -10.56 -9.73
C GLN A 90 19.77 -11.74 -10.08
N HIS A 91 19.21 -12.78 -10.69
CA HIS A 91 19.95 -13.95 -11.19
C HIS A 91 20.09 -13.87 -12.71
N GLN A 92 21.31 -13.59 -13.16
CA GLN A 92 21.64 -13.49 -14.57
C GLN A 92 22.34 -14.77 -15.03
N PRO A 93 21.75 -15.54 -15.96
CA PRO A 93 22.44 -16.68 -16.55
C PRO A 93 23.56 -16.19 -17.46
N TYR A 94 24.71 -16.85 -17.38
CA TYR A 94 25.84 -16.61 -18.29
C TYR A 94 26.51 -17.93 -18.67
N LEU A 95 27.18 -17.95 -19.82
CA LEU A 95 28.04 -19.05 -20.22
C LEU A 95 29.45 -18.76 -19.72
N ASN A 96 30.02 -19.66 -18.92
CA ASN A 96 31.39 -19.49 -18.46
C ASN A 96 32.36 -19.96 -19.56
N ASP A 97 33.11 -19.02 -20.14
CA ASP A 97 34.03 -19.32 -21.25
C ASP A 97 35.18 -20.27 -20.86
N THR A 98 35.51 -20.36 -19.56
CA THR A 98 36.57 -21.25 -19.07
C THR A 98 36.08 -22.68 -18.88
N THR A 99 34.84 -22.88 -18.42
CA THR A 99 34.29 -24.22 -18.16
C THR A 99 33.37 -24.73 -19.27
N GLY A 100 32.90 -23.84 -20.16
CA GLY A 100 31.89 -24.13 -21.19
C GLY A 100 30.50 -24.43 -20.63
N GLN A 101 30.27 -24.18 -19.33
CA GLN A 101 29.01 -24.52 -18.64
C GLN A 101 28.19 -23.27 -18.35
N ALA A 102 26.86 -23.43 -18.37
CA ALA A 102 25.94 -22.40 -17.92
C ALA A 102 26.07 -22.21 -16.39
N ALA A 103 26.16 -20.96 -15.95
CA ALA A 103 26.25 -20.56 -14.56
C ALA A 103 25.32 -19.37 -14.29
N ILE A 104 25.12 -19.05 -13.02
CA ILE A 104 24.28 -17.92 -12.59
C ILE A 104 25.16 -16.91 -11.86
N TYR A 105 25.13 -15.67 -12.35
CA TYR A 105 25.68 -14.52 -11.66
C TYR A 105 24.58 -13.86 -10.83
N LYS A 106 24.92 -13.39 -9.62
CA LYS A 106 23.99 -12.73 -8.72
C LYS A 106 24.36 -11.27 -8.60
N ASP A 107 23.43 -10.40 -8.97
CA ASP A 107 23.56 -8.96 -8.75
C ASP A 107 22.61 -8.48 -7.66
N PHE A 108 23.04 -7.51 -6.87
CA PHE A 108 22.28 -7.01 -5.71
C PHE A 108 22.10 -5.50 -5.82
N THR A 109 20.86 -5.06 -6.03
CA THR A 109 20.50 -3.63 -6.06
C THR A 109 19.47 -3.36 -4.98
N GLY A 110 19.63 -2.29 -4.20
CA GLY A 110 18.70 -1.98 -3.10
C GLY A 110 18.71 -0.52 -2.69
N ASP A 111 17.71 -0.14 -1.90
CA ASP A 111 17.55 1.21 -1.34
C ASP A 111 16.67 1.18 -0.09
N ASN A 112 16.65 2.27 0.68
CA ASN A 112 15.86 2.44 1.89
C ASN A 112 14.69 3.40 1.64
N PHE A 113 13.48 2.98 1.97
CA PHE A 113 12.28 3.77 1.70
C PHE A 113 11.57 4.18 2.97
N LYS A 114 11.15 5.45 3.03
CA LYS A 114 10.26 6.00 4.08
C LYS A 114 8.80 6.00 3.62
N THR A 115 8.33 4.82 3.23
CA THR A 115 6.95 4.58 2.78
C THR A 115 6.59 3.11 3.07
N SER A 116 5.33 2.74 2.83
CA SER A 116 4.85 1.35 2.94
C SER A 116 4.83 0.60 1.63
N ARG A 117 5.08 1.26 0.50
CA ARG A 117 5.03 0.70 -0.86
C ARG A 117 6.37 0.91 -1.55
N LEU A 118 6.68 0.07 -2.53
CA LEU A 118 7.78 0.37 -3.45
C LEU A 118 7.46 1.68 -4.21
N PRO A 119 8.42 2.61 -4.34
CA PRO A 119 8.25 3.77 -5.20
C PRO A 119 7.96 3.38 -6.64
N ALA A 120 7.23 4.22 -7.37
CA ALA A 120 6.81 3.94 -8.74
C ALA A 120 7.98 3.61 -9.68
N LEU A 121 9.15 4.24 -9.46
CA LEU A 121 10.37 3.92 -10.21
C LEU A 121 10.77 2.45 -10.04
N TRP A 122 10.83 1.98 -8.79
CA TRP A 122 11.17 0.60 -8.47
C TRP A 122 10.10 -0.38 -8.95
N SER A 123 8.83 -0.10 -8.72
CA SER A 123 7.74 -0.99 -9.17
C SER A 123 7.69 -1.10 -10.69
N THR A 124 7.93 0.00 -11.43
CA THR A 124 7.97 -0.01 -12.90
C THR A 124 9.17 -0.78 -13.42
N ARG A 125 10.37 -0.55 -12.87
CA ARG A 125 11.58 -1.27 -13.30
C ARG A 125 11.49 -2.76 -13.05
N LEU A 126 10.93 -3.18 -11.91
CA LEU A 126 10.75 -4.60 -11.62
C LEU A 126 9.71 -5.25 -12.52
N LYS A 127 8.65 -4.54 -12.95
CA LYS A 127 7.69 -5.09 -13.94
C LYS A 127 8.37 -5.50 -15.24
N GLU A 128 9.40 -4.76 -15.65
CA GLU A 128 10.15 -4.98 -16.88
C GLU A 128 11.26 -6.03 -16.72
N SER A 129 12.00 -5.96 -15.61
CA SER A 129 13.26 -6.69 -15.44
C SER A 129 13.18 -7.95 -14.60
N LEU A 130 12.14 -8.14 -13.78
CA LEU A 130 12.03 -9.29 -12.87
C LEU A 130 11.98 -10.61 -13.65
N GLN A 131 12.79 -11.57 -13.25
CA GLN A 131 12.90 -12.90 -13.85
C GLN A 131 12.55 -14.00 -12.82
N GLN A 132 12.35 -15.21 -13.32
CA GLN A 132 12.21 -16.38 -12.46
C GLN A 132 13.59 -16.73 -11.90
N GLY A 133 13.66 -17.10 -10.63
CA GLY A 133 14.89 -17.33 -9.88
C GLY A 133 15.24 -16.16 -8.96
N ASP A 134 14.93 -14.93 -9.36
CA ASP A 134 15.23 -13.72 -8.59
C ASP A 134 14.63 -13.74 -7.18
N VAL A 135 15.21 -12.93 -6.29
CA VAL A 135 14.76 -12.84 -4.89
C VAL A 135 14.55 -11.38 -4.48
N LEU A 136 13.42 -11.11 -3.82
CA LEU A 136 13.09 -9.81 -3.25
C LEU A 136 13.16 -9.88 -1.73
N TYR A 137 13.93 -8.98 -1.12
CA TYR A 137 14.08 -8.86 0.32
C TYR A 137 13.48 -7.54 0.80
N PHE A 138 12.68 -7.62 1.86
CA PHE A 138 12.17 -6.47 2.60
C PHE A 138 12.65 -6.60 4.04
N ASP A 139 13.71 -5.86 4.35
CA ASP A 139 14.36 -5.85 5.65
C ASP A 139 14.07 -4.58 6.40
N ASP A 140 14.45 -4.54 7.68
CA ASP A 140 14.35 -3.35 8.53
C ASP A 140 12.98 -2.65 8.46
N ILE A 141 11.93 -3.47 8.35
CA ILE A 141 10.55 -3.00 8.28
C ILE A 141 10.19 -2.34 9.61
N LEU A 142 9.97 -1.03 9.60
CA LEU A 142 9.55 -0.27 10.77
C LEU A 142 8.06 0.03 10.69
N ILE A 143 7.39 -0.10 11.83
CA ILE A 143 5.99 0.25 12.02
C ILE A 143 5.83 1.26 13.13
N GLU A 144 4.77 2.03 13.05
CA GLU A 144 4.26 2.82 14.19
C GLU A 144 3.25 1.96 14.96
N TYR A 145 3.59 1.59 16.19
CA TYR A 145 2.72 0.78 17.05
C TYR A 145 1.76 1.64 17.87
N ALA A 146 2.26 2.79 18.33
CA ALA A 146 1.56 3.83 19.05
C ALA A 146 2.23 5.17 18.67
N PRO A 147 1.60 6.32 18.97
CA PRO A 147 2.25 7.62 18.80
C PRO A 147 3.65 7.61 19.44
N ASP A 148 4.67 7.96 18.65
CA ASP A 148 6.09 7.99 19.01
C ASP A 148 6.72 6.64 19.41
N LYS A 149 6.06 5.50 19.14
CA LYS A 149 6.60 4.16 19.41
C LYS A 149 6.79 3.36 18.14
N LEU A 150 8.04 3.32 17.71
CA LEU A 150 8.47 2.56 16.55
C LEU A 150 8.94 1.16 16.94
N TYR A 151 8.55 0.17 16.14
CA TYR A 151 9.01 -1.20 16.29
C TYR A 151 9.49 -1.76 14.96
N ARG A 152 10.54 -2.57 15.02
CA ARG A 152 11.00 -3.38 13.90
C ARG A 152 10.14 -4.64 13.81
N ALA A 153 9.53 -4.85 12.65
CA ALA A 153 8.79 -6.05 12.29
C ALA A 153 9.75 -7.08 11.64
N PRO A 154 9.35 -8.36 11.57
CA PRO A 154 10.16 -9.39 10.90
C PRO A 154 10.39 -9.07 9.41
N SER A 155 11.56 -9.43 8.88
CA SER A 155 11.84 -9.32 7.44
C SER A 155 10.93 -10.20 6.59
N LEU A 156 10.84 -9.88 5.30
CA LEU A 156 10.18 -10.71 4.29
C LEU A 156 11.16 -11.05 3.18
N ARG A 157 11.11 -12.30 2.73
CA ARG A 157 11.82 -12.78 1.54
C ARG A 157 10.83 -13.41 0.59
N ILE A 158 10.86 -12.98 -0.67
CA ILE A 158 10.02 -13.52 -1.74
C ILE A 158 10.93 -14.10 -2.82
N ASP A 159 10.90 -15.42 -2.98
CA ASP A 159 11.60 -16.10 -4.08
C ASP A 159 10.68 -16.18 -5.30
N VAL A 160 11.16 -15.73 -6.46
CA VAL A 160 10.35 -15.66 -7.68
C VAL A 160 10.47 -16.96 -8.46
N LYS A 161 9.33 -17.58 -8.80
CA LYS A 161 9.25 -18.83 -9.55
C LYS A 161 8.47 -18.72 -10.86
#